data_AF-A0A661D8H8-F1
#
_entry.id   AF-A0A661D8H8-F1
#
_cell.length_a   1.000
_cell.length_b   1.000
_cell.length_c   1.000
_cell.angle_alpha   90.00
_cell.angle_beta   90.00
_cell.angle_gamma   90.00
#
_symmetry.space_group_name_H-M   'P 1'
#
loop_
_entity.id
_entity.type
_entity.pdbx_description
1 polymer ?
#
loop_
_entity_poly.entity_id
_entity_poly.type
_entity_poly.pdbx_seq_one_letter_code
_entity_poly.pdbx_strand_id
1 'polypeptide(L)'
;MKTFRNLILTLNGYEPEAFIKKLETQSATDWFRDLELEKKLSATTYCFLSTEKLSLPIALLGLREQEPGVLSVTNIIPRQKSALSYDEYNALLLSFYEELVVPAIKNTSIRVEITSDEIKIADFVPEKAANALQVFSSNTRKSTDFFIPVNEPDWFEFVTAIHQSKKRLPTNIFERVLQEDGWERDMTIKLAMEYESSLNLLAYYDAH
;
A
#
# COMPACT_ATOMS: atom_id res chain seq x y z
N MET A 1 -4.26 -10.53 4.16
CA MET A 1 -3.85 -9.96 2.86
C MET A 1 -2.48 -9.30 2.97
N LYS A 2 -1.48 -9.73 2.18
CA LYS A 2 -0.18 -9.01 2.14
C LYS A 2 -0.34 -7.59 1.58
N THR A 3 0.51 -6.63 1.87
CA THR A 3 0.48 -5.30 1.24
C THR A 3 1.89 -4.75 1.13
N PHE A 4 2.08 -3.70 0.33
CA PHE A 4 3.34 -2.98 0.31
C PHE A 4 3.52 -2.24 1.63
N ARG A 5 4.70 -2.36 2.22
CA ARG A 5 5.13 -1.54 3.35
C ARG A 5 5.46 -0.14 2.84
N ASN A 6 5.18 0.87 3.64
CA ASN A 6 5.68 2.22 3.44
C ASN A 6 6.77 2.49 4.47
N LEU A 7 7.84 3.17 4.05
CA LEU A 7 8.88 3.69 4.93
C LEU A 7 8.73 5.21 4.98
N ILE A 8 8.53 5.73 6.19
CA ILE A 8 8.35 7.15 6.48
C ILE A 8 9.43 7.60 7.47
N LEU A 9 10.10 8.69 7.16
CA LEU A 9 11.20 9.25 7.94
C LEU A 9 10.83 10.69 8.33
N THR A 10 10.69 10.95 9.63
CA THR A 10 10.47 12.30 10.16
C THR A 10 11.81 12.87 10.63
N LEU A 11 12.31 13.87 9.92
CA LEU A 11 13.65 14.41 10.07
C LEU A 11 13.85 15.25 11.34
N ASN A 12 12.77 15.74 11.97
CA ASN A 12 12.83 16.48 13.25
C ASN A 12 13.88 17.61 13.27
N GLY A 13 13.88 18.44 12.21
CA GLY A 13 14.79 19.58 12.06
C GLY A 13 16.12 19.27 11.37
N TYR A 14 16.36 18.03 10.96
CA TYR A 14 17.46 17.70 10.05
C TYR A 14 17.15 18.17 8.62
N GLU A 15 18.13 18.81 7.98
CA GLU A 15 18.05 19.17 6.58
C GLU A 15 18.00 17.90 5.69
N PRO A 16 17.02 17.77 4.77
CA PRO A 16 16.87 16.60 3.91
C PRO A 16 18.16 16.23 3.18
N GLU A 17 18.79 17.18 2.50
CA GLU A 17 20.01 16.91 1.72
C GLU A 17 21.18 16.44 2.59
N ALA A 18 21.29 16.94 3.83
CA ALA A 18 22.31 16.49 4.76
C ALA A 18 22.08 15.04 5.20
N PHE A 19 20.82 14.66 5.41
CA PHE A 19 20.44 13.28 5.71
C PHE A 19 20.66 12.35 4.51
N ILE A 20 20.31 12.77 3.29
CA ILE A 20 20.57 11.99 2.07
C ILE A 20 22.06 11.76 1.86
N LYS A 21 22.90 12.79 2.06
CA LYS A 21 24.36 12.61 2.04
C LYS A 21 24.84 11.63 3.11
N LYS A 22 24.19 11.60 4.28
CA LYS A 22 24.50 10.60 5.31
C LYS A 22 24.16 9.20 4.82
N LEU A 23 22.97 8.98 4.22
CA LEU A 23 22.63 7.70 3.58
C LEU A 23 23.67 7.31 2.52
N GLU A 24 24.08 8.27 1.69
CA GLU A 24 25.10 8.06 0.65
C GLU A 24 26.47 7.66 1.25
N THR A 25 26.88 8.25 2.37
CA THR A 25 28.12 7.85 3.07
C THR A 25 28.02 6.49 3.76
N GLN A 26 26.81 6.05 4.09
CA GLN A 26 26.51 4.72 4.61
C GLN A 26 26.24 3.70 3.49
N SER A 27 26.25 4.12 2.22
CA SER A 27 26.10 3.22 1.07
C SER A 27 27.15 2.13 1.18
N ALA A 28 26.70 0.95 1.61
CA ALA A 28 27.47 -0.27 1.57
C ALA A 28 27.57 -0.75 0.11
N THR A 29 28.13 -1.94 -0.11
CA THR A 29 28.24 -2.52 -1.45
C THR A 29 26.91 -2.73 -2.17
N ASP A 30 25.78 -2.67 -1.45
CA ASP A 30 24.52 -3.26 -1.89
C ASP A 30 23.45 -2.24 -2.31
N TRP A 31 23.67 -0.95 -1.99
CA TRP A 31 22.87 0.17 -2.47
C TRP A 31 23.76 1.35 -2.84
N PHE A 32 23.40 2.09 -3.89
CA PHE A 32 24.12 3.30 -4.28
C PHE A 32 23.17 4.38 -4.80
N ARG A 33 23.52 5.64 -4.55
CA ARG A 33 22.76 6.79 -5.03
C ARG A 33 23.03 7.03 -6.52
N ASP A 34 21.98 7.16 -7.34
CA ASP A 34 22.07 7.40 -8.79
C ASP A 34 21.75 8.86 -9.14
N LEU A 35 22.75 9.74 -8.96
CA LEU A 35 22.64 11.18 -9.25
C LEU A 35 22.33 11.49 -10.72
N GLU A 36 22.77 10.65 -11.66
CA GLU A 36 22.52 10.86 -13.08
C GLU A 36 21.05 10.63 -13.43
N LEU A 37 20.42 9.68 -12.75
CA LEU A 37 18.99 9.46 -12.86
C LEU A 37 18.19 10.56 -12.14
N GLU A 38 18.62 11.00 -10.96
CA GLU A 38 17.99 12.14 -10.26
C GLU A 38 17.90 13.38 -11.14
N LYS A 39 18.97 13.71 -11.88
CA LYS A 39 19.00 14.84 -12.83
C LYS A 39 18.02 14.69 -14.00
N LYS A 40 17.73 13.46 -14.42
CA LYS A 40 16.78 13.16 -15.50
C LYS A 40 15.34 13.16 -15.01
N LEU A 41 15.14 12.89 -13.72
CA LEU A 41 13.85 12.95 -13.04
C LEU A 41 13.61 14.37 -12.52
N SER A 42 12.43 14.58 -11.91
CA SER A 42 12.16 15.82 -11.19
C SER A 42 13.15 16.02 -10.05
N ALA A 43 13.56 17.28 -9.81
CA ALA A 43 14.57 17.69 -8.83
C ALA A 43 14.31 17.32 -7.35
N THR A 44 13.21 16.63 -7.04
CA THR A 44 12.76 16.32 -5.67
C THR A 44 12.82 14.83 -5.32
N THR A 45 13.32 13.97 -6.21
CA THR A 45 13.37 12.52 -5.98
C THR A 45 14.83 12.06 -5.86
N TYR A 46 15.17 11.53 -4.69
CA TYR A 46 16.44 10.86 -4.43
C TYR A 46 16.36 9.41 -4.88
N CYS A 47 17.36 8.94 -5.60
CA CYS A 47 17.33 7.65 -6.29
C CYS A 47 18.41 6.72 -5.74
N PHE A 48 18.01 5.55 -5.24
CA PHE A 48 18.92 4.52 -4.74
C PHE A 48 18.73 3.23 -5.54
N LEU A 49 19.81 2.69 -6.08
CA LEU A 49 19.80 1.46 -6.88
C LEU A 49 20.40 0.33 -6.05
N SER A 50 19.70 -0.80 -5.96
CA SER A 50 20.20 -2.01 -5.31
C SER A 50 21.17 -2.77 -6.22
N THR A 51 21.99 -3.66 -5.65
CA THR A 51 22.87 -4.57 -6.40
C THR A 51 22.35 -6.01 -6.41
N GLU A 52 22.95 -6.86 -7.26
CA GLU A 52 22.56 -8.28 -7.43
C GLU A 52 22.81 -9.16 -6.20
N LYS A 53 23.53 -8.65 -5.20
CA LYS A 53 24.03 -9.47 -4.08
C LYS A 53 22.92 -9.94 -3.13
N LEU A 54 21.75 -9.29 -3.16
CA LEU A 54 20.68 -9.54 -2.20
C LEU A 54 19.86 -10.81 -2.46
N SER A 55 20.13 -11.58 -3.51
CA SER A 55 19.19 -12.62 -4.03
C SER A 55 17.79 -12.07 -4.31
N LEU A 56 17.68 -10.74 -4.35
CA LEU A 56 16.52 -9.94 -4.70
C LEU A 56 16.75 -9.34 -6.08
N PRO A 57 15.70 -9.04 -6.85
CA PRO A 57 15.84 -8.37 -8.14
C PRO A 57 16.50 -7.00 -7.96
N ILE A 58 17.35 -6.61 -8.92
CA ILE A 58 17.86 -5.23 -8.98
C ILE A 58 16.68 -4.27 -9.10
N ALA A 59 16.62 -3.28 -8.23
CA ALA A 59 15.54 -2.32 -8.18
C ALA A 59 16.02 -0.91 -7.86
N LEU A 60 15.33 0.06 -8.44
CA LEU A 60 15.49 1.47 -8.16
C LEU A 60 14.45 1.90 -7.12
N LEU A 61 14.91 2.38 -5.98
CA LEU A 61 14.10 2.98 -4.94
C LEU A 61 14.08 4.52 -5.10
N GLY A 62 12.89 5.10 -5.08
CA GLY A 62 12.68 6.55 -5.07
C GLY A 62 12.29 7.06 -3.68
N LEU A 63 13.11 7.92 -3.10
CA LEU A 63 12.86 8.58 -1.81
C LEU A 63 12.56 10.06 -2.06
N ARG A 64 11.45 10.56 -1.51
CA ARG A 64 10.99 11.94 -1.76
C ARG A 64 10.44 12.58 -0.49
N GLU A 65 10.63 13.89 -0.39
CA GLU A 65 9.96 14.71 0.61
C GLU A 65 8.47 14.89 0.24
N GLN A 66 7.58 14.39 1.09
CA GLN A 66 6.13 14.53 0.93
C GLN A 66 5.63 15.82 1.56
N GLU A 67 6.19 16.14 2.72
CA GLU A 67 5.92 17.33 3.53
C GLU A 67 7.25 17.83 4.11
N PRO A 68 7.36 19.11 4.48
CA PRO A 68 8.59 19.65 5.06
C PRO A 68 9.11 18.79 6.24
N GLY A 69 10.30 18.22 6.08
CA GLY A 69 10.93 17.35 7.06
C GLY A 69 10.40 15.91 7.10
N VAL A 70 9.59 15.49 6.12
CA VAL A 70 9.05 14.12 6.02
C VAL A 70 9.43 13.50 4.68
N LEU A 71 10.38 12.56 4.73
CA LEU A 71 10.78 11.75 3.57
C LEU A 71 10.02 10.43 3.56
N SER A 72 9.59 9.98 2.39
CA SER A 72 9.02 8.64 2.21
C SER A 72 9.50 7.96 0.95
N VAL A 73 9.56 6.63 1.02
CA VAL A 73 9.75 5.80 -0.18
C VAL A 73 8.46 5.88 -0.99
N THR A 74 8.58 6.36 -2.23
CA THR A 74 7.45 6.55 -3.15
C THR A 74 7.21 5.35 -4.03
N ASN A 75 8.29 4.71 -4.50
CA ASN A 75 8.21 3.53 -5.33
C ASN A 75 9.52 2.74 -5.31
N ILE A 76 9.43 1.45 -5.62
CA ILE A 76 10.56 0.55 -5.87
C ILE A 76 10.31 -0.14 -7.21
N ILE A 77 11.15 0.16 -8.20
CA ILE A 77 10.94 -0.23 -9.60
C ILE A 77 11.98 -1.29 -9.98
N PRO A 78 11.57 -2.51 -10.37
CA PRO A 78 12.50 -3.53 -10.81
C PRO A 78 13.17 -3.13 -12.13
N ARG A 79 14.46 -3.48 -12.29
CA ARG A 79 15.23 -3.20 -13.52
C ARG A 79 15.26 -4.38 -14.49
N GLN A 80 15.02 -5.58 -13.98
CA GLN A 80 15.16 -6.84 -14.73
C GLN A 80 13.81 -7.51 -15.06
N LYS A 81 12.69 -6.99 -14.55
CA LYS A 81 11.36 -7.55 -14.78
C LYS A 81 10.28 -6.47 -14.77
N SER A 82 9.06 -6.84 -15.14
CA SER A 82 7.93 -5.92 -15.26
C SER A 82 7.34 -5.45 -13.93
N ALA A 83 7.32 -6.30 -12.90
CA ALA A 83 6.74 -5.97 -11.59
C ALA A 83 7.35 -6.80 -10.45
N LEU A 84 7.39 -6.21 -9.26
CA LEU A 84 7.74 -6.89 -8.00
C LEU A 84 6.48 -7.51 -7.38
N SER A 85 6.63 -8.67 -6.75
CA SER A 85 5.65 -9.19 -5.80
C SER A 85 5.69 -8.36 -4.49
N TYR A 86 4.67 -8.52 -3.64
CA TYR A 86 4.67 -7.91 -2.29
C TYR A 86 5.91 -8.31 -1.49
N ASP A 87 6.32 -9.57 -1.57
CA ASP A 87 7.46 -10.08 -0.81
C ASP A 87 8.78 -9.49 -1.28
N GLU A 88 9.02 -9.42 -2.59
CA GLU A 88 10.25 -8.83 -3.11
C GLU A 88 10.29 -7.31 -2.85
N TYR A 89 9.16 -6.61 -3.01
CA TYR A 89 9.08 -5.18 -2.71
C TYR A 89 9.40 -4.92 -1.23
N ASN A 90 8.73 -5.65 -0.32
CA ASN A 90 8.90 -5.46 1.11
C ASN A 90 10.30 -5.86 1.57
N ALA A 91 10.88 -6.92 0.99
CA ALA A 91 12.26 -7.31 1.27
C ALA A 91 13.28 -6.26 0.81
N LEU A 92 13.08 -5.65 -0.37
CA LEU A 92 13.93 -4.55 -0.85
C LEU A 92 13.82 -3.31 0.06
N LEU A 93 12.61 -2.95 0.48
CA LEU A 93 12.39 -1.83 1.40
C LEU A 93 13.04 -2.08 2.77
N LEU A 94 12.94 -3.29 3.30
CA LEU A 94 13.57 -3.67 4.56
C LEU A 94 15.10 -3.70 4.44
N SER A 95 15.67 -4.22 3.36
CA SER A 95 17.12 -4.15 3.10
C SER A 95 17.61 -2.70 3.06
N PHE A 96 16.94 -1.82 2.31
CA PHE A 96 17.27 -0.39 2.29
C PHE A 96 17.22 0.24 3.70
N TYR A 97 16.19 -0.09 4.48
CA TYR A 97 16.05 0.39 5.84
C TYR A 97 17.18 -0.11 6.76
N GLU A 98 17.44 -1.41 6.78
CA GLU A 98 18.42 -2.05 7.66
C GLU A 98 19.85 -1.64 7.33
N GLU A 99 20.19 -1.53 6.04
CA GLU A 99 21.55 -1.29 5.59
C GLU A 99 21.91 0.19 5.53
N LEU A 100 20.98 1.08 5.16
CA LEU A 100 21.28 2.50 4.97
C LEU A 100 20.65 3.37 6.06
N VAL A 101 19.36 3.18 6.33
CA VAL A 101 18.62 4.06 7.24
C VAL A 101 19.03 3.83 8.70
N VAL A 102 19.07 2.59 9.18
CA VAL A 102 19.40 2.27 10.57
C VAL A 102 20.79 2.83 10.97
N PRO A 103 21.86 2.65 10.18
CA PRO A 103 23.14 3.29 10.48
C PRO A 103 23.08 4.82 10.40
N ALA A 104 22.34 5.38 9.44
CA ALA A 104 22.26 6.82 9.24
C ALA A 104 21.44 7.55 10.32
N ILE A 105 20.47 6.90 10.97
CA ILE A 105 19.69 7.52 12.06
C ILE A 105 20.32 7.31 13.44
N LYS A 106 21.40 6.54 13.54
CA LYS A 106 22.07 6.31 14.83
C LYS A 106 22.49 7.65 15.44
N ASN A 107 22.09 7.88 16.69
CA ASN A 107 22.31 9.10 17.47
C ASN A 107 21.70 10.37 16.86
N THR A 108 20.61 10.26 16.07
CA THR A 108 19.83 11.40 15.61
C THR A 108 18.46 11.42 16.27
N SER A 109 17.74 12.53 16.15
CA SER A 109 16.33 12.64 16.55
C SER A 109 15.37 12.12 15.48
N ILE A 110 15.86 11.61 14.35
CA ILE A 110 15.03 11.18 13.22
C ILE A 110 14.16 10.01 13.65
N ARG A 111 12.85 10.11 13.39
CA ARG A 111 11.90 9.02 13.64
C ARG A 111 11.66 8.24 12.36
N VAL A 112 11.51 6.93 12.50
CA VAL A 112 11.24 6.04 11.38
C VAL A 112 10.00 5.22 11.68
N GLU A 113 9.12 5.12 10.68
CA GLU A 113 7.96 4.26 10.69
C GLU A 113 7.98 3.36 9.45
N ILE A 114 7.73 2.07 9.67
CA ILE A 114 7.50 1.10 8.60
C ILE A 114 6.12 0.49 8.81
N THR A 115 5.23 0.63 7.84
CA THR A 115 3.88 0.07 7.96
C THR A 115 3.91 -1.46 7.93
N SER A 116 2.83 -2.08 8.40
CA SER A 116 2.60 -3.52 8.28
C SER A 116 2.63 -3.97 6.81
N ASP A 117 3.15 -5.17 6.55
CA ASP A 117 2.99 -5.89 5.28
C ASP A 117 1.70 -6.72 5.24
N GLU A 118 0.88 -6.66 6.28
CA GLU A 118 -0.42 -7.30 6.32
C GLU A 118 -1.51 -6.30 6.66
N ILE A 119 -2.62 -6.40 5.93
CA ILE A 119 -3.85 -5.70 6.23
C ILE A 119 -5.00 -6.68 6.40
N LYS A 120 -5.91 -6.32 7.29
CA LYS A 120 -7.15 -7.01 7.60
C LYS A 120 -8.32 -6.09 7.27
N ILE A 121 -9.47 -6.66 6.89
CA ILE A 121 -10.70 -5.89 6.64
C ILE A 121 -11.05 -5.01 7.84
N ALA A 122 -10.87 -5.54 9.05
CA ALA A 122 -11.12 -4.86 10.32
C ALA A 122 -10.29 -3.57 10.51
N ASP A 123 -9.19 -3.40 9.76
CA ASP A 123 -8.39 -2.17 9.81
C ASP A 123 -9.13 -0.99 9.13
N PHE A 124 -10.06 -1.28 8.22
CA PHE A 124 -10.77 -0.28 7.43
C PHE A 124 -12.22 -0.07 7.88
N VAL A 125 -12.87 -1.12 8.39
CA VAL A 125 -14.31 -1.12 8.65
C VAL A 125 -14.61 -1.65 10.06
N PRO A 126 -15.69 -1.22 10.71
CA PRO A 126 -16.07 -1.78 12.00
C PRO A 126 -16.42 -3.27 11.89
N GLU A 127 -16.33 -3.98 13.01
CA GLU A 127 -16.60 -5.42 13.11
C GLU A 127 -17.95 -5.81 12.51
N LYS A 128 -19.01 -5.02 12.74
CA LYS A 128 -20.35 -5.26 12.14
C LYS A 128 -20.28 -5.38 10.62
N ALA A 129 -19.57 -4.46 9.96
CA ALA A 129 -19.46 -4.46 8.51
C ALA A 129 -18.54 -5.58 8.00
N ALA A 130 -17.45 -5.88 8.73
CA ALA A 130 -16.58 -7.01 8.41
C ALA A 130 -17.34 -8.35 8.47
N ASN A 131 -18.15 -8.55 9.52
CA ASN A 131 -18.97 -9.74 9.68
C ASN A 131 -20.07 -9.83 8.61
N ALA A 132 -20.74 -8.71 8.29
CA ALA A 132 -21.74 -8.68 7.23
C ALA A 132 -21.15 -9.05 5.86
N LEU A 133 -19.94 -8.57 5.56
CA LEU A 133 -19.22 -8.97 4.35
C LEU A 133 -18.90 -10.47 4.34
N GLN A 134 -18.48 -11.02 5.47
CA GLN A 134 -18.19 -12.45 5.60
C GLN A 134 -19.44 -13.31 5.41
N VAL A 135 -20.58 -12.90 5.99
CA VAL A 135 -21.88 -13.57 5.82
C VAL A 135 -22.31 -13.54 4.36
N PHE A 136 -22.33 -12.35 3.75
CA PHE A 136 -22.61 -12.17 2.32
C PHE A 136 -21.76 -13.09 1.46
N SER A 137 -20.45 -13.12 1.74
CA SER A 137 -19.50 -13.88 0.97
C SER A 137 -19.64 -15.40 1.13
N SER A 138 -20.06 -15.85 2.31
CA SER A 138 -20.28 -17.28 2.60
C SER A 138 -21.60 -17.81 2.02
N ASN A 139 -22.61 -16.95 1.95
CA ASN A 139 -23.95 -17.31 1.49
C ASN A 139 -24.16 -17.10 -0.01
N THR A 140 -23.23 -16.42 -0.68
CA THR A 140 -23.33 -16.09 -2.10
C THR A 140 -22.35 -16.92 -2.92
N ARG A 141 -22.76 -17.31 -4.13
CA ARG A 141 -21.88 -17.98 -5.06
C ARG A 141 -20.82 -17.02 -5.58
N LYS A 142 -19.56 -17.46 -5.56
CA LYS A 142 -18.38 -16.64 -5.86
C LYS A 142 -17.97 -16.63 -7.36
N SER A 143 -18.86 -17.07 -8.26
CA SER A 143 -18.58 -17.26 -9.69
C SER A 143 -19.55 -16.52 -10.62
N THR A 144 -19.13 -16.30 -11.86
CA THR A 144 -19.84 -15.58 -12.94
C THR A 144 -21.04 -16.31 -13.55
N ASP A 145 -21.57 -17.36 -12.94
CA ASP A 145 -22.76 -18.04 -13.45
C ASP A 145 -23.98 -17.10 -13.33
N PHE A 146 -24.25 -16.34 -14.39
CA PHE A 146 -25.21 -15.23 -14.50
C PHE A 146 -26.66 -15.58 -14.16
N PHE A 147 -26.97 -16.84 -13.89
CA PHE A 147 -28.30 -17.37 -13.66
C PHE A 147 -28.71 -17.41 -12.19
N ILE A 148 -27.82 -17.08 -11.25
CA ILE A 148 -28.13 -17.12 -9.82
C ILE A 148 -27.96 -15.71 -9.23
N PRO A 149 -29.03 -15.10 -8.70
CA PRO A 149 -28.96 -13.76 -8.11
C PRO A 149 -28.06 -13.75 -6.87
N VAL A 150 -27.41 -12.60 -6.66
CA VAL A 150 -26.64 -12.30 -5.45
C VAL A 150 -27.59 -12.30 -4.24
N ASN A 151 -27.12 -12.66 -3.04
CA ASN A 151 -27.96 -12.56 -1.85
C ASN A 151 -28.13 -11.07 -1.44
N GLU A 152 -29.13 -10.41 -2.03
CA GLU A 152 -29.41 -8.98 -1.85
C GLU A 152 -29.59 -8.56 -0.38
N PRO A 153 -30.32 -9.29 0.49
CA PRO A 153 -30.36 -8.99 1.92
C PRO A 153 -28.99 -8.90 2.59
N ASP A 154 -28.13 -9.91 2.40
CA ASP A 154 -26.79 -9.92 3.01
C ASP A 154 -25.92 -8.79 2.44
N TRP A 155 -26.09 -8.48 1.15
CA TRP A 155 -25.43 -7.35 0.49
C TRP A 155 -25.85 -6.01 1.11
N PHE A 156 -27.15 -5.79 1.28
CA PHE A 156 -27.67 -4.56 1.88
C PHE A 156 -27.24 -4.41 3.33
N GLU A 157 -27.17 -5.49 4.11
CA GLU A 157 -26.61 -5.47 5.47
C GLU A 157 -25.15 -4.99 5.47
N PHE A 158 -24.33 -5.49 4.54
CA PHE A 158 -22.94 -5.04 4.41
C PHE A 158 -22.85 -3.54 4.04
N VAL A 159 -23.52 -3.12 2.97
CA VAL A 159 -23.44 -1.75 2.45
C VAL A 159 -23.98 -0.74 3.47
N THR A 160 -25.12 -1.03 4.10
CA THR A 160 -25.69 -0.14 5.11
C THR A 160 -24.83 -0.07 6.37
N ALA A 161 -24.22 -1.18 6.80
CA ALA A 161 -23.29 -1.19 7.94
C ALA A 161 -22.05 -0.32 7.67
N ILE A 162 -21.51 -0.35 6.45
CA ILE A 162 -20.41 0.55 6.04
C ILE A 162 -20.88 2.01 6.08
N HIS A 163 -21.99 2.33 5.42
CA HIS A 163 -22.51 3.70 5.35
C HIS A 163 -22.80 4.30 6.74
N GLN A 164 -23.44 3.54 7.62
CA GLN A 164 -23.73 3.95 9.00
C GLN A 164 -22.46 4.24 9.81
N SER A 165 -21.38 3.52 9.54
CA SER A 165 -20.11 3.71 10.23
C SER A 165 -19.38 5.00 9.86
N LYS A 166 -19.79 5.65 8.75
CA LYS A 166 -19.11 6.78 8.11
C LYS A 166 -17.63 6.50 7.77
N LYS A 167 -17.19 5.24 7.87
CA LYS A 167 -15.91 4.76 7.32
C LYS A 167 -16.12 4.34 5.87
N ARG A 168 -15.01 4.22 5.14
CA ARG A 168 -15.00 3.75 3.76
C ARG A 168 -13.95 2.67 3.62
N LEU A 169 -14.37 1.50 3.14
CA LEU A 169 -13.43 0.51 2.60
C LEU A 169 -13.01 1.00 1.21
N PRO A 170 -11.71 1.23 0.95
CA PRO A 170 -11.25 1.59 -0.39
C PRO A 170 -11.57 0.48 -1.39
N THR A 171 -12.06 0.85 -2.56
CA THR A 171 -12.60 -0.07 -3.58
C THR A 171 -11.58 -1.10 -4.04
N ASN A 172 -10.33 -0.70 -4.21
CA ASN A 172 -9.21 -1.59 -4.52
C ASN A 172 -8.93 -2.62 -3.40
N ILE A 173 -9.13 -2.25 -2.13
CA ILE A 173 -9.00 -3.19 -1.00
C ILE A 173 -10.20 -4.13 -0.97
N PHE A 174 -11.40 -3.62 -1.23
CA PHE A 174 -12.62 -4.42 -1.31
C PHE A 174 -12.54 -5.51 -2.39
N GLU A 175 -12.15 -5.15 -3.62
CA GLU A 175 -11.95 -6.10 -4.71
C GLU A 175 -10.98 -7.22 -4.30
N ARG A 176 -9.87 -6.84 -3.68
CA ARG A 176 -8.81 -7.77 -3.32
C ARG A 176 -9.23 -8.69 -2.18
N VAL A 177 -10.00 -8.20 -1.23
CA VAL A 177 -10.61 -9.00 -0.16
C VAL A 177 -11.51 -10.10 -0.75
N LEU A 178 -12.35 -9.74 -1.72
CA LEU A 178 -13.19 -10.72 -2.40
C LEU A 178 -12.35 -11.74 -3.19
N GLN A 179 -11.31 -11.29 -3.90
CA GLN A 179 -10.41 -12.19 -4.63
C GLN A 179 -9.68 -13.17 -3.71
N GLU A 180 -9.19 -12.72 -2.55
CA GLU A 180 -8.58 -13.60 -1.54
C GLU A 180 -9.57 -14.61 -0.97
N ASP A 181 -10.85 -14.23 -0.87
CA ASP A 181 -11.93 -15.14 -0.46
C ASP A 181 -12.43 -16.04 -1.61
N GLY A 182 -11.77 -16.01 -2.78
CA GLY A 182 -12.00 -16.94 -3.89
C GLY A 182 -13.04 -16.48 -4.91
N TRP A 183 -13.40 -15.19 -4.92
CA TRP A 183 -14.26 -14.63 -5.95
C TRP A 183 -13.56 -14.47 -7.29
N GLU A 184 -14.28 -14.75 -8.37
CA GLU A 184 -13.81 -14.49 -9.73
C GLU A 184 -13.61 -12.99 -9.97
N ARG A 185 -12.53 -12.65 -10.67
CA ARG A 185 -12.09 -11.27 -10.91
C ARG A 185 -13.21 -10.38 -11.45
N ASP A 186 -13.91 -10.84 -12.48
CA ASP A 186 -14.97 -10.03 -13.12
C ASP A 186 -16.13 -9.75 -12.16
N MET A 187 -16.46 -10.70 -11.29
CA MET A 187 -17.47 -10.52 -10.27
C MET A 187 -17.00 -9.55 -9.17
N THR A 188 -15.72 -9.59 -8.79
CA THR A 188 -15.17 -8.62 -7.82
C THR A 188 -15.23 -7.18 -8.34
N ILE A 189 -14.93 -6.97 -9.62
CA ILE A 189 -15.03 -5.65 -10.27
C ILE A 189 -16.49 -5.17 -10.27
N LYS A 190 -17.44 -6.06 -10.63
CA LYS A 190 -18.87 -5.72 -10.62
C LYS A 190 -19.36 -5.34 -9.23
N LEU A 191 -19.05 -6.14 -8.22
CA LEU A 191 -19.43 -5.85 -6.83
C LEU A 191 -18.81 -4.56 -6.32
N ALA A 192 -17.57 -4.27 -6.73
CA ALA A 192 -16.89 -3.03 -6.36
C ALA A 192 -17.58 -1.79 -6.94
N MET A 193 -18.00 -1.84 -8.21
CA MET A 193 -18.80 -0.78 -8.84
C MET A 193 -20.15 -0.62 -8.13
N GLU A 194 -20.83 -1.72 -7.81
CA GLU A 194 -22.11 -1.71 -7.11
C GLU A 194 -21.99 -1.15 -5.69
N TYR A 195 -20.91 -1.51 -4.97
CA TYR A 195 -20.60 -1.00 -3.65
C TYR A 195 -20.41 0.53 -3.68
N GLU A 196 -19.61 1.05 -4.60
CA GLU A 196 -19.43 2.50 -4.74
C GLU A 196 -20.74 3.21 -5.10
N SER A 197 -21.49 2.67 -6.05
CA SER A 197 -22.79 3.22 -6.46
C SER A 197 -23.77 3.26 -5.28
N SER A 198 -23.85 2.19 -4.50
CA SER A 198 -24.76 2.07 -3.36
C SER A 198 -24.40 3.05 -2.23
N LEU A 199 -23.10 3.22 -1.93
CA LEU A 199 -22.66 4.23 -0.96
C LEU A 199 -22.97 5.66 -1.43
N ASN A 200 -22.77 5.96 -2.71
CA ASN A 200 -23.12 7.27 -3.27
C ASN A 200 -24.63 7.53 -3.18
N LEU A 201 -25.46 6.52 -3.46
CA LEU A 201 -26.92 6.60 -3.34
C LEU A 201 -27.35 6.86 -1.89
N LEU A 202 -26.80 6.13 -0.92
CA LEU A 202 -27.11 6.33 0.50
C LEU A 202 -26.63 7.70 1.00
N ALA A 203 -25.48 8.17 0.55
CA ALA A 203 -25.00 9.52 0.87
C ALA A 203 -25.92 10.60 0.28
N TYR A 204 -26.43 10.40 -0.93
CA TYR A 204 -27.41 11.30 -1.54
C TYR A 204 -28.73 11.31 -0.76
N TYR A 205 -29.23 10.13 -0.36
CA TYR A 205 -30.43 9.96 0.45
C TYR A 205 -30.32 10.61 1.83
N ASP A 206 -29.18 10.49 2.52
CA ASP A 206 -28.97 11.16 3.81
C ASP A 206 -28.99 12.70 3.69
N ALA A 207 -28.70 13.23 2.50
CA ALA A 207 -28.57 14.66 2.24
C ALA A 207 -29.85 15.33 1.71
N HIS A 208 -30.88 14.56 1.32
CA HIS A 208 -32.11 15.05 0.68
C HIS A 208 -33.35 14.40 1.27
#